data_AF-A0A6V6YRW1-F1
#
_entry.id   AF-A0A6V6YRW1-F1
#
_cell.length_a   1.000
_cell.length_b   1.000
_cell.length_c   1.000
_cell.angle_alpha   90.00
_cell.angle_beta   90.00
_cell.angle_gamma   90.00
#
_symmetry.space_group_name_H-M   'P 1'
#
loop_
_entity.id
_entity.type
_entity.pdbx_description
1 polymer ?
#
loop_
_entity_poly.entity_id
_entity_poly.type
_entity_poly.pdbx_seq_one_letter_code
_entity_poly.pdbx_strand_id
1 'polypeptide(L)'
;MEIFIGIAGLIIAWLTYQKTFNSKPDEERNNLLAVFKVTQKLHLEVQSIIQKYIDDNNGADHLLYPDISFQHYLNVAKEEYGKGLSEKVYEDLRTNKHYTKSNIATFQNMIDTQHDALLKFRNQLLFLKPPMEN
;
A
#
# COMPACT_ATOMS: atom_id res chain seq x y z
N MET A 1 -22.46 -48.17 -12.54
CA MET A 1 -22.76 -47.11 -11.56
C MET A 1 -21.50 -46.50 -10.94
N GLU A 2 -20.42 -47.25 -10.73
CA GLU A 2 -19.19 -46.75 -10.09
C GLU A 2 -18.40 -45.72 -10.92
N ILE A 3 -18.33 -45.86 -12.25
CA ILE A 3 -17.65 -44.91 -13.15
C ILE A 3 -18.31 -43.52 -13.13
N PHE A 4 -19.65 -43.47 -12.99
CA PHE A 4 -20.40 -42.20 -12.94
C PHE A 4 -20.11 -41.39 -11.67
N ILE A 5 -19.87 -42.06 -10.54
CA ILE A 5 -19.56 -41.41 -9.26
C ILE A 5 -18.15 -40.80 -9.31
N GLY A 6 -17.18 -41.51 -9.90
CA GLY A 6 -15.81 -40.99 -10.08
C GLY A 6 -15.75 -39.75 -10.98
N ILE A 7 -16.49 -39.74 -12.09
CA ILE A 7 -16.55 -38.59 -13.02
C ILE A 7 -17.24 -37.39 -12.36
N ALA A 8 -18.32 -37.61 -11.60
CA ALA A 8 -19.00 -36.54 -10.87
C ALA A 8 -18.08 -35.89 -9.82
N GLY A 9 -17.27 -36.67 -9.11
CA GLY A 9 -16.28 -36.16 -8.16
C GLY A 9 -15.23 -35.26 -8.81
N LEU A 10 -14.72 -35.64 -9.99
CA LEU A 10 -13.76 -34.83 -10.74
C LEU A 10 -14.36 -33.52 -11.26
N ILE A 11 -15.62 -33.54 -11.72
CA ILE A 11 -16.32 -32.33 -12.16
C ILE A 11 -16.52 -31.37 -10.97
N ILE A 12 -16.94 -31.86 -9.81
CA ILE A 12 -17.10 -31.04 -8.61
C ILE A 12 -15.75 -30.48 -8.15
N ALA A 13 -14.69 -31.29 -8.12
CA ALA A 13 -13.36 -30.83 -7.75
C ALA A 13 -12.83 -29.76 -8.72
N TRP A 14 -13.07 -29.93 -10.03
CA TRP A 14 -12.69 -28.94 -11.04
C TRP A 14 -13.50 -27.65 -10.92
N LEU A 15 -14.82 -27.72 -10.69
CA LEU A 15 -15.68 -26.56 -10.47
C LEU A 15 -15.32 -25.83 -9.18
N THR A 16 -15.03 -26.53 -8.08
CA THR A 16 -14.56 -25.93 -6.83
C THR A 16 -13.19 -25.30 -7.01
N TYR A 17 -12.26 -25.96 -7.72
CA TYR A 17 -10.96 -25.35 -8.07
C TYR A 17 -11.15 -24.08 -8.89
N GLN A 18 -12.01 -24.11 -9.92
CA GLN A 18 -12.30 -22.95 -10.74
C GLN A 18 -12.99 -21.84 -9.93
N LYS A 19 -13.94 -22.17 -9.04
CA LYS A 19 -14.60 -21.18 -8.19
C LYS A 19 -13.67 -20.60 -7.13
N THR A 20 -12.78 -21.39 -6.55
CA THR A 20 -11.86 -20.93 -5.51
C THR A 20 -10.69 -20.13 -6.08
N PHE A 21 -10.18 -20.50 -7.27
CA PHE A 21 -8.97 -19.91 -7.85
C PHE A 21 -9.21 -19.00 -9.07
N ASN A 22 -10.33 -19.17 -9.79
CA ASN A 22 -10.66 -18.39 -11.01
C ASN A 22 -11.92 -17.53 -10.87
N SER A 23 -12.58 -17.48 -9.71
CA SER A 23 -13.58 -16.44 -9.46
C SER A 23 -12.89 -15.07 -9.43
N LYS A 24 -13.52 -14.08 -10.06
CA LYS A 24 -12.98 -12.73 -10.07
C LYS A 24 -12.90 -12.24 -8.63
N PRO A 25 -11.74 -11.74 -8.18
CA PRO A 25 -11.55 -11.29 -6.81
C PRO A 25 -12.16 -9.91 -6.61
N ASP A 26 -13.44 -9.72 -6.97
CA ASP A 26 -14.08 -8.40 -7.00
C ASP A 26 -14.22 -7.84 -5.58
N GLU A 27 -14.54 -8.68 -4.60
CA GLU A 27 -14.61 -8.30 -3.19
C GLU A 27 -13.22 -7.98 -2.63
N GLU A 28 -12.25 -8.87 -2.83
CA GLU A 28 -10.87 -8.67 -2.36
C GLU A 28 -10.23 -7.44 -3.03
N ARG A 29 -10.53 -7.20 -4.31
CA ARG A 29 -10.09 -6.01 -5.04
C ARG A 29 -10.71 -4.76 -4.45
N ASN A 30 -12.02 -4.75 -4.16
CA ASN A 30 -12.67 -3.59 -3.55
C ASN A 30 -12.07 -3.27 -2.17
N ASN A 31 -11.78 -4.29 -1.37
CA ASN A 31 -11.07 -4.11 -0.10
C ASN A 31 -9.68 -3.50 -0.31
N LEU A 32 -8.89 -4.07 -1.23
CA LEU A 32 -7.57 -3.54 -1.59
C LEU A 32 -7.64 -2.07 -2.01
N LEU A 33 -8.58 -1.71 -2.89
CA LEU A 33 -8.74 -0.35 -3.38
C LEU A 33 -9.10 0.63 -2.25
N ALA A 34 -9.93 0.21 -1.28
CA ALA A 34 -10.25 1.01 -0.12
C ALA A 34 -9.01 1.28 0.74
N VAL A 35 -8.26 0.23 1.11
CA VAL A 35 -7.04 0.38 1.92
C VAL A 35 -5.96 1.15 1.15
N PHE A 36 -5.85 0.96 -0.16
CA PHE A 36 -4.94 1.72 -1.03
C PHE A 36 -5.23 3.22 -0.92
N LYS A 37 -6.49 3.66 -1.04
CA LYS A 37 -6.85 5.09 -0.95
C LYS A 37 -6.58 5.67 0.44
N VAL A 38 -6.82 4.91 1.50
CA VAL A 38 -6.48 5.35 2.86
C VAL A 38 -4.96 5.51 3.00
N THR A 39 -4.18 4.55 2.50
CA THR A 39 -2.72 4.57 2.54
C THR A 39 -2.14 5.69 1.68
N GLN A 40 -2.71 5.94 0.50
CA GLN A 40 -2.38 7.06 -0.38
C GLN A 40 -2.52 8.40 0.38
N LYS A 41 -3.65 8.61 1.07
CA LYS A 41 -3.87 9.82 1.87
C LYS A 41 -2.88 9.94 3.02
N LEU A 42 -2.65 8.84 3.76
CA LEU A 42 -1.69 8.81 4.86
C LEU A 42 -0.27 9.16 4.40
N HIS A 43 0.14 8.67 3.22
CA HIS A 43 1.43 8.98 2.64
C HIS A 43 1.58 10.48 2.31
N LEU A 44 0.53 11.10 1.74
CA LEU A 44 0.53 12.54 1.48
C LEU A 44 0.51 13.36 2.77
N GLU A 45 -0.17 12.89 3.80
CA GLU A 45 -0.17 13.52 5.12
C GLU A 45 1.23 13.52 5.74
N VAL A 46 1.95 12.39 5.71
CA VAL A 46 3.35 12.29 6.16
C VAL A 46 4.25 13.30 5.42
N GLN A 47 4.13 13.38 4.09
CA GLN A 47 4.88 14.36 3.30
C GLN A 47 4.55 15.80 3.73
N SER A 48 3.28 16.08 4.04
CA SER A 48 2.82 17.40 4.46
C SER A 48 3.34 17.78 5.85
N ILE A 49 3.39 16.83 6.79
CA ILE A 49 4.00 17.03 8.12
C ILE A 49 5.48 17.37 7.99
N ILE A 50 6.21 16.64 7.14
CA ILE A 50 7.63 16.86 6.89
C ILE A 50 7.87 18.22 6.22
N GLN A 51 7.10 18.56 5.19
CA GLN A 51 7.19 19.86 4.54
C GLN A 51 6.92 20.99 5.53
N LYS A 52 5.89 20.85 6.38
CA LYS A 52 5.59 21.83 7.43
C LYS A 52 6.75 22.00 8.41
N TYR A 53 7.39 20.90 8.83
CA TYR A 53 8.57 20.99 9.70
C TYR A 53 9.71 21.77 9.03
N ILE A 54 9.98 21.49 7.75
CA ILE A 54 11.00 22.19 6.97
C ILE A 54 10.69 23.70 6.92
N ASP A 55 9.44 24.05 6.58
CA ASP A 55 9.00 25.43 6.40
C ASP A 55 9.02 26.21 7.73
N ASP A 56 8.51 25.61 8.81
CA ASP A 56 8.39 26.26 10.12
C ASP A 56 9.74 26.44 10.83
N ASN A 57 10.76 25.62 10.51
CA ASN A 57 12.02 25.57 11.26
C ASN A 57 13.27 25.79 10.39
N ASN A 58 13.11 26.21 9.12
CA ASN A 58 14.19 26.21 8.13
C ASN A 58 14.94 24.86 8.08
N GLY A 59 14.19 23.76 8.25
CA GLY A 59 14.72 22.47 8.66
C GLY A 59 15.13 21.54 7.52
N ALA A 60 15.35 22.05 6.31
CA ALA A 60 15.65 21.24 5.13
C ALA A 60 16.88 20.33 5.35
N ASP A 61 17.92 20.89 5.97
CA ASP A 61 19.19 20.21 6.27
C ASP A 61 19.23 19.58 7.67
N HIS A 62 18.17 19.73 8.48
CA HIS A 62 18.07 19.03 9.75
C HIS A 62 18.06 17.52 9.49
N LEU A 63 18.72 16.75 10.37
CA LEU A 63 18.75 15.30 10.26
C LEU A 63 17.49 14.71 10.90
N LEU A 64 16.75 13.92 10.12
CA LEU A 64 15.63 13.10 10.58
C LEU A 64 16.13 11.75 11.13
N TYR A 65 17.15 11.19 10.49
CA TYR A 65 17.91 10.02 10.91
C TYR A 65 19.40 10.30 10.68
N PRO A 66 20.33 9.47 11.21
CA PRO A 66 21.74 9.56 10.82
C PRO A 66 21.86 9.60 9.30
N ASP A 67 22.54 10.63 8.80
CA ASP A 67 22.82 10.87 7.38
C ASP A 67 21.61 11.11 6.46
N ILE A 68 20.40 11.27 7.01
CA ILE A 68 19.17 11.54 6.24
C ILE A 68 18.57 12.86 6.70
N SER A 69 18.62 13.87 5.83
CA SER A 69 17.94 15.14 6.09
C SER A 69 16.44 15.05 5.84
N PHE A 70 15.65 15.97 6.44
CA PHE A 70 14.21 16.08 6.16
C PHE A 70 13.94 16.29 4.67
N GLN A 71 14.73 17.14 4.00
CA GLN A 71 14.57 17.37 2.55
C GLN A 71 14.86 16.11 1.73
N HIS A 72 15.93 15.37 2.09
CA HIS A 72 16.26 14.13 1.41
C HIS A 72 15.13 13.11 1.54
N TYR A 73 14.63 12.91 2.76
CA TYR A 73 13.50 12.01 3.00
C TYR A 73 12.26 12.44 2.20
N LEU A 74 11.90 13.74 2.20
CA LEU A 74 10.75 14.24 1.48
C LEU A 74 10.82 13.96 -0.03
N ASN A 75 12.01 14.11 -0.61
CA ASN A 75 12.23 13.82 -2.03
C ASN A 75 12.01 12.34 -2.33
N VAL A 76 12.58 11.44 -1.52
CA VAL A 76 12.39 9.99 -1.66
C VAL A 76 10.91 9.62 -1.47
N ALA A 77 10.24 10.18 -0.47
CA ALA A 77 8.83 9.94 -0.21
C ALA A 77 7.95 10.37 -1.40
N LYS A 78 8.23 11.50 -2.06
CA LYS A 78 7.51 11.94 -3.26
C LYS A 78 7.72 10.98 -4.43
N GLU A 79 8.95 10.48 -4.61
CA GLU A 79 9.28 9.51 -5.66
C GLU A 79 8.56 8.17 -5.44
N GLU A 80 8.63 7.62 -4.23
CA GLU A 80 7.98 6.35 -3.87
C GLU A 80 6.46 6.44 -3.98
N TYR A 81 5.86 7.57 -3.61
CA TYR A 81 4.44 7.82 -3.86
C TYR A 81 4.10 7.72 -5.35
N GLY A 82 4.90 8.34 -6.21
CA GLY A 82 4.70 8.31 -7.66
C GLY A 82 4.72 6.87 -8.22
N LYS A 83 5.65 6.05 -7.74
CA LYS A 83 5.83 4.66 -8.19
C LYS A 83 4.80 3.69 -7.64
N GLY A 84 4.42 3.82 -6.37
CA GLY A 84 3.65 2.80 -5.64
C GLY A 84 2.23 3.19 -5.25
N LEU A 85 1.93 4.50 -5.10
CA LEU A 85 0.65 4.98 -4.57
C LEU A 85 -0.03 6.03 -5.45
N SER A 86 0.46 6.24 -6.68
CA SER A 86 -0.14 7.21 -7.60
C SER A 86 -1.51 6.77 -8.11
N GLU A 87 -2.28 7.72 -8.63
CA GLU A 87 -3.59 7.42 -9.22
C GLU A 87 -3.50 6.45 -10.39
N LYS A 88 -2.37 6.48 -11.13
CA LYS A 88 -2.11 5.53 -12.20
C LYS A 88 -2.06 4.08 -11.68
N VAL A 89 -1.42 3.85 -10.53
CA VAL A 89 -1.36 2.53 -9.90
C VAL A 89 -2.74 2.10 -9.39
N TYR A 90 -3.48 3.02 -8.78
CA TYR A 90 -4.87 2.76 -8.34
C TYR A 90 -5.77 2.33 -9.51
N GLU A 91 -5.71 3.06 -10.63
CA GLU A 91 -6.54 2.76 -11.80
C GLU A 91 -6.15 1.44 -12.48
N ASP A 92 -4.86 1.10 -12.51
CA ASP A 92 -4.43 -0.23 -12.96
C ASP A 92 -4.98 -1.33 -12.04
N LEU A 93 -4.83 -1.20 -10.72
CA LEU A 93 -5.40 -2.13 -9.75
C LEU A 93 -6.93 -2.24 -9.84
N ARG A 94 -7.62 -1.16 -10.24
CA ARG A 94 -9.08 -1.14 -10.38
C ARG A 94 -9.55 -1.82 -11.67
N THR A 95 -8.87 -1.56 -12.79
CA THR A 95 -9.38 -1.89 -14.12
C THR A 95 -8.77 -3.15 -14.72
N ASN A 96 -7.58 -3.56 -14.26
CA ASN A 96 -6.87 -4.71 -14.82
C ASN A 96 -7.52 -6.03 -14.39
N LYS A 97 -8.24 -6.64 -15.34
CA LYS A 97 -8.98 -7.90 -15.15
C LYS A 97 -8.08 -9.14 -15.15
N HIS A 98 -6.78 -9.00 -15.46
CA HIS A 98 -5.85 -10.13 -15.50
C HIS A 98 -5.29 -10.49 -14.12
N TYR A 99 -5.47 -9.64 -13.10
CA TYR A 99 -5.07 -9.96 -11.74
C TYR A 99 -5.90 -11.10 -11.17
N THR A 100 -5.20 -12.19 -10.85
CA THR A 100 -5.74 -13.33 -10.12
C THR A 100 -5.94 -12.97 -8.64
N LYS A 101 -6.70 -13.80 -7.92
CA LYS A 101 -6.86 -13.67 -6.46
C LYS A 101 -5.51 -13.66 -5.72
N SER A 102 -4.52 -14.44 -6.18
CA SER A 102 -3.18 -14.45 -5.61
C SER A 102 -2.43 -13.12 -5.82
N ASN A 103 -2.63 -12.47 -6.98
CA ASN A 103 -2.05 -11.14 -7.21
C ASN A 103 -2.66 -10.13 -6.25
N ILE A 104 -4.00 -10.11 -6.12
CA ILE A 104 -4.71 -9.19 -5.23
C ILE A 104 -4.29 -9.39 -3.77
N ALA A 105 -4.17 -10.63 -3.30
CA ALA A 105 -3.69 -10.91 -1.93
C ALA A 105 -2.25 -10.43 -1.69
N THR A 106 -1.38 -10.54 -2.70
CA THR A 106 0.00 -10.04 -2.62
C THR A 106 0.02 -8.52 -2.50
N PHE A 107 -0.76 -7.83 -3.34
CA PHE A 107 -0.88 -6.37 -3.27
C PHE A 107 -1.49 -5.90 -1.96
N GLN A 108 -2.47 -6.62 -1.42
CA GLN A 108 -3.05 -6.33 -0.11
C GLN A 108 -1.99 -6.37 0.98
N ASN A 109 -1.21 -7.45 1.08
CA ASN A 109 -0.16 -7.57 2.08
C ASN A 109 0.91 -6.46 1.96
N MET A 110 1.26 -6.07 0.73
CA MET A 110 2.20 -4.98 0.49
C MET A 110 1.65 -3.63 0.98
N ILE A 111 0.40 -3.32 0.64
CA ILE A 111 -0.27 -2.08 1.04
C ILE A 111 -0.47 -2.04 2.55
N ASP A 112 -0.86 -3.15 3.19
CA ASP A 112 -1.03 -3.21 4.65
C ASP A 112 0.29 -2.97 5.37
N THR A 113 1.38 -3.59 4.89
CA THR A 113 2.73 -3.38 5.45
C THR A 113 3.17 -1.92 5.31
N GLN A 114 2.93 -1.31 4.14
CA GLN A 114 3.25 0.09 3.90
C GLN A 114 2.39 1.01 4.78
N HIS A 115 1.11 0.71 4.94
CA HIS A 115 0.18 1.45 5.79
C HIS A 115 0.65 1.48 7.24
N ASP A 116 0.96 0.32 7.81
CA ASP A 116 1.42 0.20 9.19
C ASP A 116 2.73 0.94 9.44
N ALA A 117 3.66 0.86 8.48
CA ALA A 117 4.93 1.58 8.55
C ALA A 117 4.71 3.11 8.53
N LEU A 118 3.87 3.60 7.61
CA LEU A 118 3.52 5.02 7.51
C LEU A 118 2.79 5.51 8.76
N LEU A 119 1.90 4.72 9.34
CA LEU A 119 1.14 5.11 10.52
C LEU A 119 2.07 5.25 11.73
N LYS A 120 2.96 4.28 11.93
CA LYS A 120 3.99 4.34 12.97
C LYS A 120 4.89 5.56 12.79
N PHE A 121 5.34 5.80 11.57
CA PHE A 121 6.22 6.91 11.26
C PHE A 121 5.52 8.27 11.44
N ARG A 122 4.29 8.43 10.95
CA ARG A 122 3.44 9.61 11.22
C ARG A 122 3.37 9.90 12.71
N ASN A 123 3.11 8.88 13.52
CA ASN A 123 3.02 9.04 14.96
C ASN A 123 4.34 9.51 15.57
N GLN A 124 5.49 8.99 15.10
CA GLN A 124 6.81 9.49 15.52
C GLN A 124 7.03 10.95 15.14
N LEU A 125 6.63 11.34 13.91
CA LEU A 125 6.77 12.72 13.43
C LEU A 125 6.00 13.73 14.31
N LEU A 126 4.82 13.35 14.83
CA LEU A 126 4.02 14.21 15.70
C LEU A 126 4.71 14.54 17.03
N PHE A 127 5.72 13.77 17.45
CA PHE A 127 6.48 14.01 18.67
C PHE A 127 7.87 14.61 18.41
N LEU A 128 8.20 14.91 17.15
CA LEU A 128 9.46 15.57 16.83
C LEU A 128 9.48 16.98 17.43
N LYS A 129 10.58 17.29 18.13
CA LYS A 129 10.91 18.64 18.57
C LYS A 129 12.00 19.19 17.65
N PRO A 130 11.96 20.50 17.31
CA PRO A 130 13.07 21.11 16.59
C PRO A 130 14.36 21.01 17.41
N PRO A 131 15.54 20.94 16.75
CA PRO A 131 16.82 21.01 17.45
C PRO A 131 16.89 22.31 18.24
N MET A 132 17.35 22.24 19.49
CA MET A 132 17.55 23.45 20.30
C MET A 132 18.71 24.24 19.68
N GLU A 133 18.50 25.53 19.42
CA GLU A 133 19.57 26.44 19.04
C GLU A 133 20.65 26.43 20.13
N ASN A 134 21.90 26.14 19.75
CA ASN A 134 23.07 26.26 20.61
C ASN A 134 23.74 27.62 20.44
#